data_AF-A0A354P4R0-F1
#
_entry.id   AF-A0A354P4R0-F1
#
_cell.length_a   1.000
_cell.length_b   1.000
_cell.length_c   1.000
_cell.angle_alpha   90.00
_cell.angle_beta   90.00
_cell.angle_gamma   90.00
#
_symmetry.space_group_name_H-M   'P 1'
#
loop_
_entity.id
_entity.type
_entity.pdbx_description
1 polymer ?
#
loop_
_entity_poly.entity_id
_entity_poly.type
_entity_poly.pdbx_seq_one_letter_code
_entity_poly.pdbx_strand_id
1 'polypeptide(L)'
;MANKSLFASVNSRLPRANAVNEAGGLAYKLEPKHALAQVAATGTFGNAFYSTAQTQLDEVLKLIDEVDDNQYLAKLALYAREKAFMKDMPAALLVALSVRDTELMHRVFDRVVDNGRVLRTVFQMIRSGQFKNKAGKGRVGLSSSVQRAFQRWLNTASVGKLLSASIGNDP
;
A
#
# COMPACT_ATOMS: atom_id res chain seq x y z
N MET A 1 12.34 38.25 -40.91
CA MET A 1 11.97 36.99 -40.20
C MET A 1 11.86 37.31 -38.70
N ALA A 2 10.81 36.83 -38.00
CA ALA A 2 10.61 37.16 -36.58
C ALA A 2 11.68 36.52 -35.67
N ASN A 3 12.15 37.26 -34.66
CA ASN A 3 13.16 36.79 -33.72
C ASN A 3 12.58 35.75 -32.76
N LYS A 4 12.93 34.47 -32.99
CA LYS A 4 12.43 33.32 -32.24
C LYS A 4 12.79 33.34 -30.75
N SER A 5 13.78 34.11 -30.31
CA SER A 5 14.11 34.24 -28.89
C SER A 5 13.19 35.23 -28.17
N LEU A 6 12.81 36.33 -28.84
CA LEU A 6 11.96 37.39 -28.27
C LEU A 6 10.48 37.07 -28.36
N PHE A 7 10.06 36.33 -29.39
CA PHE A 7 8.67 35.94 -29.60
C PHE A 7 8.39 34.48 -29.21
N ALA A 8 9.27 33.85 -28.43
CA ALA A 8 9.00 32.54 -27.83
C ALA A 8 8.02 32.69 -26.65
N SER A 9 6.87 32.03 -26.74
CA SER A 9 5.97 31.91 -25.59
C SER A 9 6.58 30.99 -24.54
N VAL A 10 6.93 31.52 -23.37
CA VAL A 10 7.39 30.71 -22.22
C VAL A 10 6.27 29.77 -21.76
N ASN A 11 5.01 30.20 -21.89
CA ASN A 11 3.83 29.42 -21.51
C ASN A 11 3.61 28.18 -22.40
N SER A 12 4.08 28.18 -23.66
CA SER A 12 3.98 27.00 -24.52
C SER A 12 5.03 25.93 -24.18
N ARG A 13 6.00 26.24 -23.32
CA ARG A 13 7.05 25.29 -22.86
C ARG A 13 6.70 24.62 -21.54
N LEU A 14 5.70 25.12 -20.81
CA LEU A 14 5.24 24.52 -19.58
C LEU A 14 4.27 23.37 -19.89
N PRO A 15 4.37 22.23 -19.18
CA PRO A 15 3.42 21.14 -19.37
C PRO A 15 2.00 21.62 -19.03
N ARG A 16 1.03 21.24 -19.86
CA ARG A 16 -0.38 21.55 -19.59
C ARG A 16 -0.87 20.67 -18.43
N ALA A 17 -1.68 21.26 -17.56
CA ALA A 17 -2.41 20.51 -16.56
C ALA A 17 -3.24 19.40 -17.24
N ASN A 18 -3.18 18.19 -16.69
CA ASN A 18 -3.82 16.99 -17.23
C ASN A 18 -4.76 16.33 -16.21
N ALA A 19 -5.04 17.01 -15.10
CA ALA A 19 -5.95 16.58 -14.06
C ALA A 19 -6.65 17.79 -13.42
N VAL A 20 -7.67 17.50 -12.61
CA VAL A 20 -8.33 18.44 -11.71
C VAL A 20 -8.26 17.84 -10.32
N ASN A 21 -7.93 18.64 -9.30
CA ASN A 21 -7.90 18.17 -7.91
C ASN A 21 -9.31 18.08 -7.31
N GLU A 22 -9.41 17.53 -6.10
CA GLU A 22 -10.68 17.38 -5.38
C GLU A 22 -11.39 18.71 -5.05
N ALA A 23 -10.69 19.84 -5.15
CA ALA A 23 -11.26 21.19 -4.96
C ALA A 23 -11.66 21.87 -6.28
N GLY A 24 -11.54 21.18 -7.42
CA GLY A 24 -11.91 21.72 -8.74
C GLY A 24 -10.81 22.56 -9.43
N GLY A 25 -9.61 22.64 -8.86
CA GLY A 25 -8.46 23.36 -9.43
C GLY A 25 -7.65 22.51 -10.41
N LEU A 26 -7.00 23.16 -11.39
CA LEU A 26 -6.10 22.50 -12.34
C LEU A 26 -4.92 21.82 -11.62
N ALA A 27 -4.60 20.59 -12.01
CA ALA A 27 -3.57 19.77 -11.39
C ALA A 27 -2.80 18.91 -12.41
N TYR A 28 -1.78 18.21 -11.91
CA TYR A 28 -0.99 17.26 -12.68
C TYR A 28 -1.17 15.86 -12.11
N LYS A 29 -1.51 14.90 -12.97
CA LYS A 29 -1.62 13.49 -12.60
C LYS A 29 -0.23 12.96 -12.23
N LEU A 30 -0.13 12.33 -11.06
CA LEU A 30 1.08 11.64 -10.66
C LEU A 30 1.21 10.31 -11.41
N GLU A 31 2.46 9.94 -11.70
CA GLU A 31 2.78 8.60 -12.20
C GLU A 31 2.32 7.53 -11.18
N PRO A 32 1.84 6.35 -11.60
CA PRO A 32 1.22 5.36 -10.70
C PRO A 32 2.12 4.96 -9.53
N LYS A 33 3.43 4.77 -9.77
CA LYS A 33 4.40 4.48 -8.70
C LYS A 33 4.47 5.63 -7.70
N HIS A 34 4.53 6.87 -8.18
CA HIS A 34 4.61 8.05 -7.32
C HIS A 34 3.31 8.25 -6.52
N ALA A 35 2.15 8.15 -7.17
CA ALA A 35 0.86 8.18 -6.50
C ALA A 35 0.79 7.13 -5.39
N LEU A 36 1.18 5.89 -5.68
CA LEU A 36 1.19 4.81 -4.69
C LEU A 36 2.18 5.09 -3.56
N ALA A 37 3.36 5.64 -3.84
CA ALA A 37 4.32 6.03 -2.80
C ALA A 37 3.78 7.10 -1.87
N GLN A 38 3.11 8.12 -2.42
CA GLN A 38 2.53 9.21 -1.66
C GLN A 38 1.47 8.67 -0.70
N VAL A 39 0.49 7.93 -1.23
CA VAL A 39 -0.56 7.32 -0.39
C VAL A 39 0.05 6.30 0.57
N ALA A 40 1.08 5.56 0.18
CA ALA A 40 1.73 4.61 1.06
C ALA A 40 2.41 5.26 2.29
N ALA A 41 2.85 6.51 2.15
CA ALA A 41 3.52 7.26 3.20
C ALA A 41 2.56 8.12 4.05
N THR A 42 1.38 8.47 3.53
CA THR A 42 0.47 9.43 4.20
C THR A 42 -0.96 8.91 4.43
N GLY A 43 -1.37 7.83 3.75
CA GLY A 43 -2.73 7.31 3.79
C GLY A 43 -3.00 6.40 4.99
N THR A 44 -4.05 6.69 5.76
CA THR A 44 -4.32 6.07 7.06
C THR A 44 -5.50 5.08 7.07
N PHE A 45 -6.15 4.85 5.92
CA PHE A 45 -7.45 4.18 5.79
C PHE A 45 -8.54 4.77 6.71
N GLY A 46 -8.46 6.08 6.94
CA GLY A 46 -9.45 6.85 7.68
C GLY A 46 -10.14 7.89 6.79
N ASN A 47 -11.16 8.55 7.33
CA ASN A 47 -11.77 9.69 6.67
C ASN A 47 -10.84 10.91 6.76
N ALA A 48 -10.76 11.67 5.66
CA ALA A 48 -10.07 12.94 5.54
C ALA A 48 -11.02 13.98 4.90
N PHE A 49 -10.51 15.18 4.65
CA PHE A 49 -11.33 16.30 4.17
C PHE A 49 -11.99 16.03 2.80
N TYR A 50 -11.24 15.45 1.86
CA TYR A 50 -11.71 15.16 0.50
C TYR A 50 -11.88 13.65 0.21
N SER A 51 -11.62 12.78 1.18
CA SER A 51 -11.65 11.34 0.96
C SER A 51 -12.24 10.60 2.16
N THR A 52 -12.99 9.54 1.87
CA THR A 52 -13.41 8.56 2.88
C THR A 52 -12.42 7.41 3.00
N ALA A 53 -12.54 6.61 4.06
CA ALA A 53 -11.76 5.38 4.20
C ALA A 53 -11.96 4.42 3.01
N GLN A 54 -13.20 4.28 2.52
CA GLN A 54 -13.51 3.40 1.38
C GLN A 54 -12.87 3.91 0.10
N THR A 55 -13.03 5.19 -0.23
CA THR A 55 -12.43 5.77 -1.44
C THR A 55 -10.91 5.67 -1.45
N GLN A 56 -10.26 5.79 -0.28
CA GLN A 56 -8.81 5.62 -0.17
C GLN A 56 -8.40 4.16 -0.37
N LEU A 57 -9.16 3.20 0.18
CA LEU A 57 -8.91 1.78 -0.08
C LEU A 57 -9.04 1.46 -1.57
N ASP A 58 -10.08 1.95 -2.23
CA ASP A 58 -10.31 1.73 -3.66
C ASP A 58 -9.17 2.31 -4.51
N GLU A 59 -8.69 3.52 -4.16
CA GLU A 59 -7.54 4.15 -4.80
C GLU A 59 -6.27 3.31 -4.64
N VAL A 60 -5.97 2.84 -3.43
CA VAL A 60 -4.79 2.02 -3.15
C VAL A 60 -4.84 0.71 -3.92
N LEU A 61 -5.98 0.01 -3.93
CA LEU A 61 -6.14 -1.24 -4.68
C LEU A 61 -5.93 -1.02 -6.17
N LYS A 62 -6.51 0.05 -6.73
CA LYS A 62 -6.31 0.43 -8.12
C LYS A 62 -4.84 0.71 -8.45
N LEU A 63 -4.16 1.49 -7.61
CA LEU A 63 -2.75 1.83 -7.80
C LEU A 63 -1.83 0.61 -7.67
N ILE A 64 -2.14 -0.30 -6.74
CA ILE A 64 -1.45 -1.59 -6.63
C ILE A 64 -1.60 -2.35 -7.96
N ASP A 65 -2.81 -2.47 -8.49
CA ASP A 65 -3.07 -3.19 -9.74
C ASP A 65 -2.40 -2.55 -10.97
N GLU A 66 -2.34 -1.22 -11.02
CA GLU A 66 -1.67 -0.47 -12.10
C GLU A 66 -0.14 -0.61 -12.06
N VAL A 67 0.45 -0.78 -10.88
CA VAL A 67 1.90 -0.97 -10.71
C VAL A 67 2.26 -2.46 -10.88
N ASP A 68 2.65 -2.86 -12.09
CA ASP A 68 3.12 -4.23 -12.40
C ASP A 68 4.61 -4.45 -12.01
N ASP A 69 4.98 -4.08 -10.79
CA ASP A 69 6.34 -4.24 -10.25
C ASP A 69 6.27 -4.68 -8.78
N ASN A 70 6.35 -6.00 -8.57
CA ASN A 70 6.26 -6.57 -7.23
C ASN A 70 7.49 -6.23 -6.36
N GLN A 71 8.67 -6.01 -6.97
CA GLN A 71 9.86 -5.60 -6.22
C GLN A 71 9.69 -4.19 -5.66
N TYR A 72 9.07 -3.30 -6.44
CA TYR A 72 8.69 -1.98 -5.98
C TYR A 72 7.68 -2.06 -4.82
N LEU A 73 6.63 -2.86 -4.93
CA LEU A 73 5.65 -3.05 -3.85
C LEU A 73 6.32 -3.57 -2.55
N ALA A 74 7.25 -4.52 -2.67
CA ALA A 74 8.00 -5.05 -1.54
C ALA A 74 8.88 -3.98 -0.86
N LYS A 75 9.62 -3.20 -1.65
CA LYS A 75 10.43 -2.08 -1.14
C LYS A 75 9.55 -1.00 -0.51
N LEU A 76 8.40 -0.73 -1.11
CA LEU A 76 7.46 0.27 -0.61
C LEU A 76 6.82 -0.17 0.71
N ALA A 77 6.48 -1.46 0.87
CA ALA A 77 5.97 -1.99 2.13
C ALA A 77 7.00 -1.81 3.27
N LEU A 78 8.27 -2.09 2.98
CA LEU A 78 9.37 -1.85 3.93
C LEU A 78 9.53 -0.36 4.25
N TYR A 79 9.52 0.50 3.24
CA TYR A 79 9.64 1.95 3.43
C TYR A 79 8.48 2.50 4.25
N ALA A 80 7.25 2.13 3.92
CA ALA A 80 6.05 2.54 4.64
C ALA A 80 6.13 2.13 6.12
N ARG A 81 6.66 0.94 6.41
CA ARG A 81 6.85 0.46 7.79
C ARG A 81 7.97 1.17 8.53
N GLU A 82 9.17 1.19 7.95
CA GLU A 82 10.42 1.53 8.65
C GLU A 82 10.77 3.02 8.60
N LYS A 83 10.25 3.76 7.61
CA LYS A 83 10.59 5.17 7.37
C LYS A 83 9.39 6.09 7.46
N ALA A 84 8.23 5.66 6.95
CA ALA A 84 6.99 6.42 7.10
C ALA A 84 6.21 6.05 8.39
N PHE A 85 6.65 5.02 9.12
CA PHE A 85 6.07 4.57 10.39
C PHE A 85 4.58 4.21 10.32
N MET A 86 4.13 3.78 9.14
CA MET A 86 2.76 3.37 8.89
C MET A 86 2.48 1.96 9.44
N LYS A 87 1.21 1.69 9.71
CA LYS A 87 0.74 0.43 10.31
C LYS A 87 -0.05 -0.40 9.32
N ASP A 88 -1.17 0.14 8.88
CA ASP A 88 -2.12 -0.62 8.07
C ASP A 88 -1.73 -0.65 6.58
N MET A 89 -1.12 0.43 6.09
CA MET A 89 -0.62 0.52 4.71
C MET A 89 0.45 -0.52 4.34
N PRO A 90 1.54 -0.73 5.13
CA PRO A 90 2.48 -1.79 4.82
C PRO A 90 1.87 -3.19 4.95
N ALA A 91 0.86 -3.38 5.81
CA ALA A 91 0.08 -4.62 5.86
C ALA A 91 -0.73 -4.84 4.57
N ALA A 92 -1.38 -3.81 4.03
CA ALA A 92 -2.11 -3.88 2.76
C ALA A 92 -1.18 -4.27 1.59
N LEU A 93 0.00 -3.63 1.50
CA LEU A 93 1.01 -3.97 0.48
C LEU A 93 1.52 -5.40 0.63
N LEU A 94 1.73 -5.87 1.87
CA LEU A 94 2.12 -7.26 2.13
C LEU A 94 1.02 -8.26 1.73
N VAL A 95 -0.25 -7.94 1.98
CA VAL A 95 -1.39 -8.78 1.57
C VAL A 95 -1.50 -8.82 0.05
N ALA A 96 -1.32 -7.69 -0.64
CA ALA A 96 -1.25 -7.67 -2.10
C ALA A 96 -0.13 -8.59 -2.64
N LEU A 97 1.06 -8.56 -2.04
CA LEU A 97 2.15 -9.48 -2.38
C LEU A 97 1.80 -10.94 -2.07
N SER A 98 1.07 -11.24 -1.00
CA SER A 98 0.65 -12.61 -0.70
C SER A 98 -0.20 -13.25 -1.80
N VAL A 99 -0.84 -12.42 -2.62
CA VAL A 99 -1.67 -12.82 -3.76
C VAL A 99 -0.87 -12.82 -5.07
N ARG A 100 0.06 -11.88 -5.24
CA ARG A 100 0.81 -11.66 -6.50
C ARG A 100 2.13 -12.41 -6.56
N ASP A 101 2.85 -12.47 -5.45
CA ASP A 101 4.23 -12.95 -5.36
C ASP A 101 4.55 -13.40 -3.92
N THR A 102 4.28 -14.68 -3.65
CA THR A 102 4.49 -15.25 -2.32
C THR A 102 5.95 -15.28 -1.90
N GLU A 103 6.89 -15.30 -2.86
CA GLU A 103 8.31 -15.31 -2.55
C GLU A 103 8.74 -13.95 -1.99
N LEU A 104 8.40 -12.86 -2.69
CA LEU A 104 8.67 -11.51 -2.18
C LEU A 104 7.92 -11.22 -0.88
N MET A 105 6.68 -11.69 -0.76
CA MET A 105 5.93 -11.61 0.51
C MET A 105 6.73 -12.25 1.65
N HIS A 106 7.26 -13.46 1.46
CA HIS A 106 8.09 -14.14 2.45
C HIS A 106 9.36 -13.35 2.80
N ARG A 107 10.03 -12.74 1.81
CA ARG A 107 11.26 -11.98 2.03
C ARG A 107 11.07 -10.73 2.89
N VAL A 108 9.89 -10.09 2.82
CA VAL A 108 9.62 -8.85 3.57
C VAL A 108 8.74 -9.06 4.80
N PHE A 109 8.14 -10.25 4.97
CA PHE A 109 7.16 -10.55 6.01
C PHE A 109 7.63 -10.14 7.41
N ASP A 110 8.79 -10.62 7.85
CA ASP A 110 9.25 -10.44 9.24
C ASP A 110 9.65 -8.99 9.55
N ARG A 111 9.95 -8.19 8.52
CA ARG A 111 10.27 -6.77 8.64
C ARG A 111 9.01 -5.89 8.65
N VAL A 112 7.98 -6.28 7.90
CA VAL A 112 6.68 -5.60 7.92
C VAL A 112 5.92 -5.97 9.20
N VAL A 113 5.84 -7.26 9.52
CA VAL A 113 5.11 -7.83 10.65
C VAL A 113 6.04 -7.92 11.86
N ASP A 114 6.42 -6.77 12.38
CA ASP A 114 7.34 -6.68 13.52
C ASP A 114 6.66 -6.88 14.88
N ASN A 115 5.32 -6.92 14.97
CA ASN A 115 4.54 -7.08 16.20
C ASN A 115 3.18 -7.74 15.93
N GLY A 116 2.50 -8.20 16.99
CA GLY A 116 1.25 -8.96 16.83
C GLY A 116 0.06 -8.11 16.39
N ARG A 117 0.08 -6.78 16.59
CA ARG A 117 -0.95 -5.89 16.02
C ARG A 117 -0.90 -5.95 14.49
N VAL A 118 0.27 -5.81 13.88
CA VAL A 118 0.40 -5.87 12.42
C VAL A 118 0.03 -7.27 11.91
N LEU A 119 0.40 -8.34 12.64
CA LEU A 119 0.02 -9.70 12.28
C LEU A 119 -1.50 -9.86 12.20
N ARG A 120 -2.24 -9.32 13.19
CA ARG A 120 -3.71 -9.28 13.21
C ARG A 120 -4.26 -8.46 12.05
N THR A 121 -3.72 -7.27 11.79
CA THR A 121 -4.14 -6.43 10.66
C THR A 121 -4.01 -7.19 9.34
N VAL A 122 -2.88 -7.86 9.10
CA VAL A 122 -2.67 -8.68 7.89
C VAL A 122 -3.73 -9.78 7.81
N PHE A 123 -4.01 -10.47 8.92
CA PHE A 123 -5.04 -11.52 8.96
C PHE A 123 -6.44 -10.98 8.63
N GLN A 124 -6.83 -9.85 9.23
CA GLN A 124 -8.12 -9.20 8.98
C GLN A 124 -8.25 -8.73 7.52
N MET A 125 -7.19 -8.14 6.96
CA MET A 125 -7.17 -7.74 5.55
C MET A 125 -7.29 -8.95 4.61
N ILE A 126 -6.67 -10.08 4.92
CA ILE A 126 -6.89 -11.33 4.18
C ILE A 126 -8.35 -11.77 4.33
N ARG A 127 -8.89 -11.79 5.55
CA ARG A 127 -10.29 -12.20 5.82
C ARG A 127 -11.31 -11.33 5.07
N SER A 128 -10.99 -10.06 4.82
CA SER A 128 -11.87 -9.14 4.08
C SER A 128 -12.12 -9.56 2.63
N GLY A 129 -11.20 -10.32 2.01
CA GLY A 129 -11.29 -10.70 0.61
C GLY A 129 -11.15 -9.56 -0.40
N GLN A 130 -10.79 -8.35 0.04
CA GLN A 130 -10.67 -7.16 -0.82
C GLN A 130 -9.49 -7.23 -1.79
N PHE A 131 -8.41 -7.92 -1.40
CA PHE A 131 -7.22 -8.08 -2.23
C PHE A 131 -7.38 -9.24 -3.20
N LYS A 132 -7.46 -8.91 -4.50
CA LYS A 132 -7.76 -9.85 -5.59
C LYS A 132 -6.51 -10.11 -6.43
N ASN A 133 -6.45 -11.29 -7.05
CA ASN A 133 -5.43 -11.58 -8.06
C ASN A 133 -5.83 -11.00 -9.43
N LYS A 134 -4.95 -11.11 -10.44
CA LYS A 134 -5.24 -10.68 -11.82
C LYS A 134 -6.50 -11.33 -12.43
N ALA A 135 -6.95 -12.48 -11.90
CA ALA A 135 -8.19 -13.15 -12.30
C ALA A 135 -9.43 -12.68 -11.51
N GLY A 136 -9.32 -11.60 -10.72
CA GLY A 136 -10.42 -11.03 -9.92
C GLY A 136 -10.79 -11.83 -8.67
N LYS A 137 -10.06 -12.90 -8.35
CA LYS A 137 -10.36 -13.79 -7.22
C LYS A 137 -9.67 -13.30 -5.94
N GLY A 138 -10.47 -12.89 -4.96
CA GLY A 138 -10.02 -12.64 -3.59
C GLY A 138 -9.95 -13.94 -2.77
N ARG A 139 -9.12 -13.94 -1.72
CA ARG A 139 -9.05 -15.05 -0.76
C ARG A 139 -9.41 -14.53 0.62
N VAL A 140 -10.29 -15.25 1.31
CA VAL A 140 -10.76 -14.95 2.67
C VAL A 140 -10.04 -15.81 3.73
N GLY A 141 -9.12 -16.67 3.30
CA GLY A 141 -8.37 -17.60 4.16
C GLY A 141 -6.89 -17.64 3.81
N LEU A 142 -6.09 -18.13 4.75
CA LEU A 142 -4.65 -18.25 4.59
C LEU A 142 -4.32 -19.36 3.60
N SER A 143 -3.55 -19.04 2.56
CA SER A 143 -2.94 -20.05 1.70
C SER A 143 -1.90 -20.85 2.51
N SER A 144 -1.52 -22.05 2.05
CA SER A 144 -0.47 -22.82 2.71
C SER A 144 0.85 -22.05 2.85
N SER A 145 1.19 -21.18 1.88
CA SER A 145 2.36 -20.30 1.98
C SER A 145 2.19 -19.25 3.08
N VAL A 146 1.04 -18.57 3.13
CA VAL A 146 0.77 -17.56 4.17
C VAL A 146 0.69 -18.22 5.55
N GLN A 147 0.05 -19.38 5.69
CA GLN A 147 0.03 -20.16 6.93
C GLN A 147 1.43 -20.44 7.45
N ARG A 148 2.36 -20.85 6.57
CA ARG A 148 3.77 -21.04 6.96
C ARG A 148 4.40 -19.74 7.45
N ALA A 149 4.09 -18.59 6.87
CA ALA A 149 4.61 -17.30 7.37
C ALA A 149 4.10 -16.98 8.78
N PHE A 150 2.79 -17.11 8.99
CA PHE A 150 2.18 -16.91 10.30
C PHE A 150 2.73 -17.88 11.35
N GLN A 151 2.84 -19.17 11.00
CA GLN A 151 3.40 -20.19 11.88
C GLN A 151 4.85 -19.90 12.25
N ARG A 152 5.71 -19.56 11.27
CA ARG A 152 7.10 -19.19 11.54
C ARG A 152 7.19 -18.01 12.50
N TRP A 153 6.37 -16.98 12.29
CA TRP A 153 6.33 -15.81 13.16
C TRP A 153 5.91 -16.17 14.58
N LEU A 154 4.81 -16.92 14.74
CA LEU A 154 4.28 -17.32 16.05
C LEU A 154 5.25 -18.22 16.81
N ASN A 155 5.91 -19.15 16.12
CA ASN A 155 6.86 -20.08 16.72
C ASN A 155 8.19 -19.41 17.12
N THR A 156 8.52 -18.25 16.53
CA THR A 156 9.77 -17.52 16.80
C THR A 156 9.56 -16.29 17.70
N ALA A 157 8.32 -15.83 17.87
CA ALA A 157 8.00 -14.68 18.69
C ALA A 157 8.31 -14.94 20.17
N SER A 158 8.97 -13.98 20.83
CA SER A 158 9.21 -14.06 22.26
C SER A 158 7.89 -13.97 23.05
N VAL A 159 7.88 -14.50 24.26
CA VAL A 159 6.72 -14.42 25.17
C VAL A 159 6.27 -12.96 25.36
N GLY A 160 7.21 -12.03 25.54
CA GLY A 160 6.88 -10.60 25.66
C GLY A 160 6.21 -10.04 24.41
N LYS A 161 6.65 -10.46 23.21
CA LYS A 161 6.04 -10.05 21.93
C LYS A 161 4.62 -10.57 21.80
N LEU A 162 4.38 -11.82 22.21
CA LEU A 162 3.04 -12.44 22.22
C LEU A 162 2.12 -11.74 23.25
N LEU A 163 2.59 -11.52 24.49
CA LEU A 163 1.81 -10.86 25.53
C LEU A 163 1.46 -9.41 25.19
N SER A 164 2.40 -8.65 24.61
CA SER A 164 2.16 -7.28 24.14
C SER A 164 1.09 -7.20 23.04
N ALA A 165 0.85 -8.30 22.33
CA ALA A 165 -0.20 -8.40 21.31
C ALA A 165 -1.57 -8.78 21.90
N SER A 166 -1.60 -9.30 23.13
CA SER A 166 -2.78 -9.84 23.82
C SER A 166 -3.49 -8.80 24.70
N ILE A 167 -3.79 -7.64 24.13
CA ILE A 167 -4.55 -6.56 24.80
C ILE A 167 -6.05 -6.65 24.49
N GLY A 168 -6.70 -7.71 24.99
CA GLY A 168 -8.15 -7.72 25.26
C GLY A 168 -9.12 -8.08 24.12
N ASN A 169 -10.37 -7.62 24.27
CA ASN A 169 -11.62 -8.29 23.90
C ASN A 169 -12.03 -8.26 22.42
N ASP A 170 -11.20 -7.71 21.52
CA ASP A 170 -11.40 -7.75 20.07
C ASP A 170 -10.16 -8.40 19.39
N PRO A 171 -10.15 -9.74 19.31
CA PRO A 171 -9.00 -10.51 18.80
C PRO A 171 -8.76 -10.39 17.28
#